data_AF-A0A0C9VN99-F1
#
_entry.id   AF-A0A0C9VN99-F1
#
_cell.length_a   1.000
_cell.length_b   1.000
_cell.length_c   1.000
_cell.angle_alpha   90.00
_cell.angle_beta   90.00
_cell.angle_gamma   90.00
#
_symmetry.space_group_name_H-M   'P 1'
#
loop_
_entity.id
_entity.type
_entity.pdbx_description
1 polymer ?
#
loop_
_entity_poly.entity_id
_entity_poly.type
_entity_poly.pdbx_seq_one_letter_code
_entity_poly.pdbx_strand_id
1 'polypeptide(L)'
;MFSEHPTRIKAQGWPIYVCFLVLWGDDMSGNKTKQWNVHWNWYFTHAGCSKKLLMQEYFVLFASTSPNASNLEQAKAIIDQIKCIHSLEYMSSM
;
A
#
# COMPACT_ATOMS: atom_id res chain seq x y z
N MET A 1 10.23 8.33 36.79
CA MET A 1 9.22 7.36 36.30
C MET A 1 9.13 7.56 34.79
N PHE A 2 9.55 6.59 33.99
CA PHE A 2 9.50 6.73 32.53
C PHE A 2 8.03 6.67 32.10
N SER A 3 7.56 7.69 31.37
CA SER A 3 6.23 7.67 30.79
C SER A 3 6.15 6.59 29.71
N GLU A 4 4.98 5.96 29.58
CA GLU A 4 4.77 4.97 28.53
C GLU A 4 4.86 5.61 27.14
N HIS A 5 5.45 4.89 26.18
CA HIS A 5 5.55 5.36 24.81
C HIS A 5 4.14 5.54 24.21
N PRO A 6 3.82 6.65 23.51
CA PRO A 6 2.46 6.92 23.03
C PRO A 6 1.82 5.80 22.19
N THR A 7 2.62 5.08 21.40
CA THR A 7 2.11 3.95 20.61
C THR A 7 1.69 2.76 21.48
N ARG A 8 2.34 2.55 22.63
CA ARG A 8 1.96 1.49 23.58
C ARG A 8 0.65 1.78 24.28
N ILE A 9 0.40 3.05 24.60
CA ILE A 9 -0.89 3.52 25.12
C ILE A 9 -2.00 3.23 24.08
N LYS A 10 -1.78 3.57 22.80
CA LYS A 10 -2.73 3.29 21.73
C LYS A 10 -2.97 1.79 21.50
N ALA A 11 -1.93 0.97 21.65
CA ALA A 11 -2.01 -0.45 21.40
C ALA A 11 -2.65 -1.26 22.54
N GLN A 12 -2.91 -0.69 23.71
CA GLN A 12 -3.65 -1.35 24.81
C GLN A 12 -3.15 -2.76 25.16
N GLY A 13 -1.83 -2.97 25.14
CA GLY A 13 -1.21 -4.27 25.42
C GLY A 13 -0.99 -5.18 24.21
N TRP A 14 -1.54 -4.84 23.04
CA TRP A 14 -1.28 -5.57 21.80
C TRP A 14 0.14 -5.33 21.25
N PRO A 15 0.73 -6.32 20.58
CA PRO A 15 1.99 -6.13 19.87
C PRO A 15 1.82 -5.15 18.70
N ILE A 16 2.82 -4.31 18.50
CA ILE A 16 2.85 -3.34 17.39
C ILE A 16 3.89 -3.80 16.39
N TYR A 17 3.47 -3.98 15.15
CA TYR A 17 4.37 -4.27 14.03
C TYR A 17 4.46 -3.04 13.13
N VAL A 18 5.68 -2.71 12.71
CA VAL A 18 5.93 -1.65 11.71
C VAL A 18 6.32 -2.33 10.41
N CYS A 19 5.45 -2.20 9.42
CA CYS A 19 5.66 -2.71 8.07
C CYS A 19 5.93 -1.53 7.13
N PHE A 20 7.08 -1.56 6.45
CA PHE A 20 7.40 -0.55 5.46
C PHE A 20 7.00 -1.05 4.08
N LEU A 21 6.21 -0.24 3.36
CA LEU A 21 5.76 -0.54 2.02
C LEU A 21 6.42 0.41 1.03
N VAL A 22 6.84 -0.12 -0.11
CA VAL A 22 7.23 0.65 -1.29
C VAL A 22 6.06 0.55 -2.26
N LEU A 23 5.49 1.69 -2.63
CA LEU A 23 4.32 1.82 -3.49
C LEU A 23 4.70 2.63 -4.73
N TRP A 24 4.33 2.16 -5.93
CA TRP A 24 4.59 2.88 -7.18
C TRP A 24 3.47 2.69 -8.20
N GLY A 25 3.31 3.70 -9.07
CA GLY A 25 2.43 3.67 -10.22
C GLY A 25 3.22 3.41 -11.50
N ASP A 26 2.73 2.50 -12.33
CA ASP A 26 3.28 2.13 -13.63
C ASP A 26 2.37 2.62 -14.76
N ASP A 27 3.00 3.18 -15.80
CA ASP A 27 2.32 3.71 -16.98
C ASP A 27 2.22 2.65 -18.07
N MET A 28 1.00 2.16 -18.32
CA MET A 28 0.76 1.18 -19.39
C MET A 28 0.31 1.82 -20.71
N SER A 29 0.39 3.15 -20.84
CA SER A 29 -0.08 3.89 -22.04
C SER A 29 0.79 3.69 -23.29
N GLY A 30 2.02 3.22 -23.14
CA GLY A 30 2.99 3.05 -24.24
C GLY A 30 2.75 1.85 -25.16
N ASN A 31 1.63 1.14 -25.03
CA ASN A 31 1.42 -0.09 -25.78
C ASN A 31 1.06 0.18 -27.25
N LYS A 32 1.83 -0.39 -28.19
CA LYS A 32 1.69 -0.13 -29.65
C LYS A 32 0.39 -0.70 -30.24
N THR A 33 -0.27 -1.60 -29.54
CA THR A 33 -1.57 -2.17 -29.95
C THR A 33 -2.69 -1.56 -29.11
N LYS A 34 -3.78 -1.15 -29.78
CA LYS A 34 -4.99 -0.54 -29.18
C LYS A 34 -5.75 -1.45 -28.20
N GLN A 35 -5.22 -2.64 -27.90
CA GLN A 35 -5.89 -3.63 -27.07
C GLN A 35 -5.71 -3.39 -25.56
N TRP A 36 -4.96 -2.34 -25.20
CA TRP A 36 -4.75 -1.92 -23.82
C TRP A 36 -5.07 -0.43 -23.73
N ASN A 37 -6.23 -0.09 -23.17
CA ASN A 37 -6.61 1.30 -22.89
C ASN A 37 -5.52 1.96 -22.02
N VAL A 38 -5.29 3.27 -22.17
CA VAL A 38 -4.41 4.02 -21.26
C VAL A 38 -4.95 3.86 -19.83
N HIS A 39 -4.20 3.18 -18.98
CA HIS A 39 -4.53 3.01 -17.57
C HIS A 39 -3.25 3.03 -16.75
N TRP A 40 -3.40 3.45 -15.49
CA TRP A 40 -2.32 3.44 -14.51
C TRP A 40 -2.52 2.25 -13.58
N ASN A 41 -1.48 1.44 -13.42
CA ASN A 41 -1.46 0.34 -12.46
C ASN A 41 -0.65 0.76 -11.23
N TRP A 42 -1.15 0.44 -10.05
CA TRP A 42 -0.43 0.62 -8.79
C TRP A 42 -0.02 -0.72 -8.23
N TYR A 43 1.22 -0.79 -7.77
CA TYR A 43 1.80 -1.97 -7.14
C TYR A 43 2.50 -1.59 -5.84
N PHE A 44 2.65 -2.57 -4.96
CA PHE A 44 3.45 -2.42 -3.76
C PHE A 44 4.28 -3.65 -3.44
N THR A 45 5.34 -3.45 -2.67
CA THR A 45 6.14 -4.52 -2.08
C THR A 45 6.55 -4.14 -0.66
N HIS A 46 6.93 -5.15 0.13
CA HIS A 46 7.54 -4.93 1.44
C HIS A 46 8.95 -4.37 1.26
N ALA A 47 9.28 -3.24 1.89
CA ALA A 47 10.57 -2.56 1.72
C ALA A 47 11.77 -3.39 2.20
N GLY A 48 11.55 -4.33 3.12
CA GLY A 48 12.55 -5.30 3.56
C GLY A 48 12.77 -6.49 2.61
N CYS A 49 12.04 -6.57 1.48
CA CYS A 49 12.20 -7.68 0.55
C CYS A 49 13.55 -7.59 -0.19
N SER A 50 14.29 -8.70 -0.23
CA SER A 50 15.59 -8.71 -0.92
C SER A 50 15.40 -8.56 -2.44
N LYS A 51 16.35 -7.93 -3.12
CA LYS A 51 16.30 -7.74 -4.58
C LYS A 51 16.09 -9.06 -5.36
N LYS A 52 16.67 -10.17 -4.86
CA LYS A 52 16.51 -11.49 -5.49
C LYS A 52 15.06 -11.99 -5.43
N LEU A 53 14.36 -11.69 -4.34
CA LEU A 53 12.95 -12.06 -4.16
C LEU A 53 12.04 -11.10 -4.94
N LEU A 54 12.37 -9.81 -5.02
CA LEU A 54 11.57 -8.83 -5.77
C LEU A 54 11.42 -9.18 -7.26
N MET A 55 12.40 -9.88 -7.84
CA MET A 55 12.33 -10.36 -9.23
C MET A 55 11.40 -11.56 -9.42
N GLN A 56 10.85 -12.13 -8.36
CA GLN A 56 9.84 -13.19 -8.43
C GLN A 56 8.44 -12.57 -8.47
N GLU A 57 7.53 -13.19 -9.21
CA GLU A 57 6.18 -12.69 -9.47
C GLU A 57 5.32 -12.49 -8.22
N TYR A 58 5.69 -13.10 -7.09
CA TYR A 58 4.90 -13.09 -5.86
C TYR A 58 5.10 -11.82 -5.00
N PHE A 59 6.29 -11.21 -5.04
CA PHE A 59 6.64 -10.16 -4.08
C PHE A 59 6.23 -8.76 -4.52
N VAL A 60 5.74 -8.62 -5.76
CA VAL A 60 5.12 -7.41 -6.28
C VAL A 60 3.61 -7.64 -6.28
N LEU A 61 2.92 -6.95 -5.39
CA LEU A 61 1.48 -7.11 -5.21
C LEU A 61 0.74 -5.98 -5.91
N PHE A 62 -0.38 -6.33 -6.52
CA PHE A 62 -1.29 -5.38 -7.16
C PHE A 62 -2.09 -4.60 -6.12
N ALA A 63 -2.21 -3.29 -6.29
CA ALA A 63 -3.01 -2.41 -5.44
C ALA A 63 -4.27 -1.88 -6.14
N SER A 64 -4.12 -1.32 -7.34
CA SER A 64 -5.22 -0.65 -8.04
C SER A 64 -4.94 -0.52 -9.54
N THR A 65 -6.01 -0.48 -10.33
CA THR A 65 -5.98 -0.07 -11.73
C THR A 65 -7.21 0.78 -12.02
N SER A 66 -7.06 1.81 -12.84
CA SER A 66 -8.20 2.57 -13.33
C SER A 66 -7.92 3.16 -14.70
N PRO A 67 -8.88 3.05 -15.65
CA PRO A 67 -8.83 3.75 -16.91
C PRO A 67 -9.34 5.21 -16.80
N ASN A 68 -9.97 5.57 -15.68
CA ASN A 68 -10.59 6.88 -15.50
C ASN A 68 -9.89 7.74 -14.45
N ALA A 69 -9.36 7.13 -13.39
CA ALA A 69 -8.67 7.85 -12.34
C ALA A 69 -7.21 8.10 -12.71
N SER A 70 -6.79 9.34 -12.57
CA SER A 70 -5.40 9.76 -12.68
C SER A 70 -4.51 9.06 -11.64
N ASN A 71 -3.20 9.09 -11.90
CA ASN A 71 -2.22 8.44 -11.05
C ASN A 71 -2.29 8.94 -9.58
N LEU A 72 -2.50 10.25 -9.37
CA LEU A 72 -2.62 10.83 -8.03
C LEU A 72 -3.96 10.54 -7.34
N GLU A 73 -5.05 10.44 -8.09
CA GLU A 73 -6.35 10.05 -7.52
C GLU A 73 -6.31 8.63 -6.97
N GLN A 74 -5.68 7.71 -7.71
CA GLN A 74 -5.45 6.34 -7.24
C GLN A 74 -4.53 6.32 -6.02
N ALA A 75 -3.41 7.06 -6.05
CA ALA A 75 -2.51 7.19 -4.90
C ALA A 75 -3.25 7.66 -3.63
N LYS A 76 -4.08 8.68 -3.77
CA LYS A 76 -4.87 9.23 -2.67
C LYS A 76 -5.82 8.17 -2.10
N ALA A 77 -6.56 7.46 -2.96
CA ALA A 77 -7.48 6.42 -2.52
C ALA A 77 -6.76 5.29 -1.75
N ILE A 78 -5.60 4.84 -2.23
CA ILE A 78 -4.77 3.82 -1.56
C ILE A 78 -4.32 4.31 -0.18
N ILE A 79 -3.81 5.55 -0.08
CA ILE A 79 -3.35 6.13 1.19
C ILE A 79 -4.51 6.27 2.18
N ASP A 80 -5.68 6.69 1.71
CA ASP A 80 -6.87 6.85 2.56
C ASP A 80 -7.35 5.49 3.10
N GLN A 81 -7.30 4.42 2.30
CA GLN A 81 -7.57 3.05 2.76
C GLN A 81 -6.55 2.58 3.82
N ILE A 82 -5.25 2.81 3.60
CA ILE A 82 -4.21 2.46 4.58
C ILE A 82 -4.47 3.17 5.91
N LYS A 83 -4.81 4.46 5.87
CA LYS A 83 -5.11 5.22 7.10
C LYS A 83 -6.37 4.72 7.80
N CYS A 84 -7.38 4.28 7.06
CA CYS A 84 -8.61 3.72 7.61
C CYS A 84 -8.35 2.48 8.49
N ILE A 85 -7.42 1.61 8.08
CA ILE A 85 -7.03 0.41 8.87
C ILE A 85 -6.49 0.79 10.26
N HIS A 86 -5.87 1.95 10.39
CA HIS A 86 -5.31 2.44 11.65
C HIS A 86 -6.34 3.18 12.53
N SER A 87 -7.60 3.28 12.09
CA SER A 87 -8.67 3.84 12.91
C SER A 87 -9.06 2.87 14.02
N LEU A 88 -9.36 3.43 15.19
CA LEU A 88 -9.75 2.64 16.38
C LEU A 88 -11.02 1.82 16.13
N GLU A 89 -11.90 2.28 15.24
CA GLU A 89 -13.15 1.59 14.86
C GLU A 89 -12.86 0.26 14.16
N TYR A 90 -11.88 0.22 13.26
CA TYR A 90 -11.48 -1.01 12.58
C TYR A 90 -10.81 -1.99 13.54
N MET A 91 -9.93 -1.49 14.41
CA MET A 91 -9.23 -2.30 15.42
C MET A 91 -10.17 -2.88 16.49
N SER A 92 -11.29 -2.21 16.78
CA SER A 92 -12.33 -2.68 17.71
C SER A 92 -13.24 -3.75 17.09
N SER A 93 -13.23 -3.92 15.78
CA SER A 93 -14.10 -4.86 15.04
C SER A 93 -13.43 -6.22 14.75
N MET A 94 -12.12 -6.35 15.01
CA MET A 94 -11.36 -7.60 14.99
C MET A 94 -11.25 -8.18 16.40
#